data_AF-A0A420VXQ5-F1
#
_entry.id   AF-A0A420VXQ5-F1
#
_cell.length_a   1.000
_cell.length_b   1.000
_cell.length_c   1.000
_cell.angle_alpha   90.00
_cell.angle_beta   90.00
_cell.angle_gamma   90.00
#
_symmetry.space_group_name_H-M   'P 1'
#
loop_
_entity.id
_entity.type
_entity.pdbx_description
1 polymer ?
#
loop_
_entity_poly.entity_id
_entity_poly.type
_entity_poly.pdbx_seq_one_letter_code
_entity_poly.pdbx_strand_id
1 'polypeptide(L)'
;MNKLAYLLILTAAFTSCKTPQRSQQALIRECPEEKIVNKIPGPPVKGESEKIYYIYQGKKVSPKQFDQEWLDKNCEIKETVVY
;
A
#
# COMPACT_ATOMS: atom_id res chain seq x y z
N MET A 1 -35.90 -56.52 21.19
CA MET A 1 -35.03 -55.98 22.27
C MET A 1 -33.61 -56.43 21.94
N ASN A 2 -32.57 -55.65 21.66
CA ASN A 2 -32.27 -54.23 21.76
C ASN A 2 -31.53 -53.79 20.48
N LYS A 3 -31.95 -52.68 19.88
CA LYS A 3 -31.16 -51.96 18.88
C LYS A 3 -30.41 -50.85 19.63
N LEU A 4 -29.15 -51.07 20.00
CA LEU A 4 -28.29 -50.00 20.51
C LEU A 4 -27.67 -49.30 19.30
N ALA A 5 -28.42 -48.31 18.81
CA ALA A 5 -27.99 -47.43 17.75
C ALA A 5 -26.90 -46.48 18.26
N TYR A 6 -25.80 -46.51 17.53
CA TYR A 6 -24.84 -45.44 17.29
C TYR A 6 -25.32 -44.03 17.62
N LEU A 7 -24.51 -43.26 18.37
CA LEU A 7 -24.30 -41.83 18.14
C LEU A 7 -23.10 -41.33 18.97
N LEU A 8 -21.90 -41.51 18.40
CA LEU A 8 -20.70 -40.75 18.76
C LEU A 8 -20.88 -39.35 18.17
N ILE A 9 -21.31 -38.40 18.98
CA ILE A 9 -21.39 -36.98 18.59
C ILE A 9 -19.99 -36.40 18.75
N LEU A 10 -19.21 -36.45 17.66
CA LEU A 10 -17.93 -35.76 17.55
C LEU A 10 -18.21 -34.30 17.18
N THR A 11 -18.41 -33.44 18.17
CA THR A 11 -18.52 -31.99 17.94
C THR A 11 -17.13 -31.42 17.66
N ALA A 12 -16.76 -31.34 16.38
CA ALA A 12 -15.62 -30.56 15.94
C ALA A 12 -15.94 -29.07 16.11
N ALA A 13 -15.47 -28.48 17.21
CA ALA A 13 -15.50 -27.04 17.40
C ALA A 13 -14.51 -26.40 16.40
N PHE A 14 -15.00 -25.90 15.27
CA PHE A 14 -14.25 -25.04 14.39
C PHE A 14 -14.04 -23.69 15.09
N THR A 15 -12.97 -23.57 15.87
CA THR A 15 -12.47 -22.27 16.33
C THR A 15 -11.99 -21.51 15.09
N SER A 16 -12.85 -20.62 14.58
CA SER A 16 -12.49 -19.67 13.53
C SER A 16 -11.46 -18.68 14.11
N CYS A 17 -10.18 -19.03 14.00
CA CYS A 17 -9.09 -18.09 14.22
C CYS A 17 -9.21 -16.98 13.17
N LYS A 18 -9.70 -15.81 13.58
CA LYS A 18 -9.60 -14.59 12.79
C LYS A 18 -8.14 -14.16 12.77
N THR A 19 -7.38 -14.66 11.81
CA THR A 19 -6.05 -14.13 11.51
C THR A 19 -6.23 -12.66 11.18
N PRO A 20 -5.59 -11.71 11.91
CA PRO A 20 -5.58 -10.32 11.49
C PRO A 20 -4.80 -10.27 10.18
N GLN A 21 -5.53 -10.24 9.07
CA GLN A 21 -4.98 -10.05 7.73
C GLN A 21 -4.49 -8.60 7.69
N ARG A 22 -3.28 -8.38 8.23
CA ARG A 22 -2.50 -7.17 8.01
C ARG A 22 -2.33 -7.11 6.51
N SER A 23 -3.17 -6.32 5.84
CA SER A 23 -3.07 -6.11 4.41
C SER A 23 -1.70 -5.47 4.17
N GLN A 24 -0.70 -6.30 3.87
CA GLN A 24 0.48 -5.83 3.20
C GLN A 24 -0.01 -5.38 1.83
N GLN A 25 -0.44 -4.12 1.75
CA GLN A 25 -0.77 -3.50 0.48
C GLN A 25 0.48 -3.64 -0.38
N ALA A 26 0.37 -4.43 -1.44
CA ALA A 26 1.45 -4.61 -2.38
C ALA A 26 1.84 -3.24 -2.93
N LEU A 27 3.15 -2.97 -2.99
CA LEU A 27 3.66 -1.73 -3.56
C LEU A 27 3.39 -1.71 -5.07
N ILE A 28 3.05 -0.53 -5.58
CA ILE A 28 2.77 -0.31 -7.00
C ILE A 28 4.08 -0.41 -7.78
N ARG A 29 4.05 -1.19 -8.87
CA ARG A 29 5.15 -1.43 -9.82
C ARG A 29 4.72 -1.02 -11.23
N GLU A 30 4.19 0.19 -11.33
CA GLU A 30 3.76 0.80 -12.57
C GLU A 30 4.35 2.21 -12.62
N CYS A 31 4.75 2.68 -13.80
CA CYS A 31 5.35 3.98 -13.94
C CYS A 31 4.29 5.07 -13.73
N PRO A 32 4.50 6.01 -12.79
CA PRO A 32 3.64 7.18 -12.67
C PRO A 32 3.81 8.09 -13.88
N GLU A 33 2.80 8.91 -14.16
CA GLU A 33 2.87 9.87 -15.26
C GLU A 33 3.90 10.95 -14.97
N GLU A 34 3.91 11.49 -13.74
CA GLU A 34 4.84 12.55 -13.33
C GLU A 34 5.16 12.47 -11.82
N LYS A 35 6.35 12.96 -11.45
CA LYS A 35 6.74 13.23 -10.05
C LYS A 35 6.64 14.73 -9.80
N ILE A 36 5.82 15.13 -8.82
CA ILE A 36 5.71 16.53 -8.43
C ILE A 36 6.54 16.77 -7.16
N VAL A 37 7.42 17.77 -7.23
CA VAL A 37 8.14 18.31 -6.07
C VAL A 37 7.61 19.71 -5.80
N ASN A 38 6.73 19.81 -4.80
CA ASN A 38 6.15 21.08 -4.37
C ASN A 38 7.06 21.73 -3.33
N LYS A 39 7.79 22.75 -3.80
CA LYS A 39 8.74 23.54 -3.02
C LYS A 39 8.01 24.68 -2.35
N ILE A 40 8.44 24.98 -1.12
CA ILE A 40 7.91 26.13 -0.40
C ILE A 40 8.66 27.37 -0.88
N PRO A 41 7.97 28.44 -1.33
CA PRO A 41 8.62 29.66 -1.75
C PRO A 41 9.15 30.39 -0.51
N GLY A 42 10.44 30.72 -0.53
CA GLY A 42 11.10 31.48 0.53
C GLY A 42 12.35 30.81 1.09
N PRO A 43 13.00 31.44 2.08
CA PRO A 43 14.16 30.87 2.76
C PRO A 43 13.75 29.60 3.53
N PRO A 44 14.62 28.58 3.62
CA PRO A 44 14.30 27.32 4.29
C PRO A 44 14.02 27.56 5.78
N VAL A 45 12.81 27.23 6.21
CA VAL A 45 12.43 27.28 7.63
C VAL A 45 12.73 25.93 8.28
N LYS A 46 13.32 25.96 9.48
CA LYS A 46 13.64 24.73 10.22
C LYS A 46 12.36 23.93 10.50
N GLY A 47 12.29 22.72 9.95
CA GLY A 47 11.15 21.80 10.13
C GLY A 47 10.16 21.77 8.98
N GLU A 48 10.30 22.65 7.98
CA GLU A 48 9.55 22.56 6.74
C GLU A 48 10.20 21.55 5.78
N SER A 49 9.36 20.76 5.12
CA SER A 49 9.78 19.83 4.08
C SER A 49 8.93 20.00 2.83
N GLU A 50 9.60 19.85 1.68
CA GLU A 50 8.95 19.85 0.37
C GLU A 50 7.94 18.70 0.29
N LYS A 51 6.79 18.95 -0.35
CA LYS A 51 5.76 17.92 -0.54
C LYS A 51 6.02 17.20 -1.85
N ILE A 52 6.30 15.90 -1.77
CA ILE A 52 6.57 15.05 -2.93
C ILE A 52 5.39 14.08 -3.13
N TYR A 53 4.89 13.99 -4.35
CA TYR A 53 3.87 13.01 -4.74
C TYR A 53 3.97 12.63 -6.22
N TYR A 54 3.46 11.46 -6.57
CA TYR A 54 3.33 11.03 -7.96
C TYR A 54 1.94 11.35 -8.49
N ILE A 55 1.85 11.70 -9.77
CA ILE A 55 0.61 11.62 -10.55
C ILE A 55 0.55 10.20 -11.11
N TYR A 56 -0.47 9.46 -10.71
CA TYR A 56 -0.71 8.10 -11.18
C TYR A 56 -2.19 7.91 -11.46
N GLN A 57 -2.51 7.51 -12.70
CA GLN A 57 -3.88 7.39 -13.20
C GLN A 57 -4.69 8.68 -12.99
N GLY A 58 -4.03 9.83 -13.17
CA GLY A 58 -4.64 11.15 -12.97
C GLY A 58 -4.90 11.53 -11.51
N LYS A 59 -4.37 10.79 -10.54
CA LYS A 59 -4.54 11.05 -9.10
C LYS A 59 -3.21 11.31 -8.41
N LYS A 60 -3.25 12.08 -7.32
CA LYS A 60 -2.09 12.28 -6.44
C LYS A 60 -1.92 11.06 -5.54
N VAL A 61 -0.78 10.39 -5.66
CA VAL A 61 -0.45 9.18 -4.93
C VAL A 61 0.85 9.37 -4.15
N SER A 62 0.89 8.85 -2.93
CA SER A 62 2.06 8.98 -2.07
C SER A 62 3.23 8.16 -2.61
N PRO A 63 4.48 8.67 -2.56
CA PRO A 63 5.65 7.90 -2.97
C PRO A 63 5.79 6.57 -2.22
N LYS A 64 5.31 6.51 -0.97
CA LYS A 64 5.35 5.30 -0.13
C LYS A 64 4.49 4.15 -0.65
N GLN A 65 3.59 4.41 -1.60
CA GLN A 65 2.75 3.39 -2.21
C GLN A 65 3.44 2.68 -3.38
N PHE A 66 4.59 3.18 -3.84
CA PHE A 66 5.33 2.62 -4.95
C PHE A 66 6.60 1.90 -4.48
N ASP A 67 6.99 0.89 -5.25
CA ASP A 67 8.28 0.21 -5.12
C ASP A 67 9.37 1.09 -5.76
N GLN A 68 10.08 1.88 -4.94
CA GLN A 68 11.05 2.86 -5.46
C GLN A 68 12.18 2.21 -6.24
N GLU A 69 12.70 1.07 -5.78
CA GLU A 69 13.77 0.37 -6.51
C GLU A 69 13.30 -0.15 -7.87
N TRP A 70 12.03 -0.53 -7.98
CA TRP A 70 11.44 -0.91 -9.25
C TRP A 70 11.28 0.31 -10.17
N LEU A 71 10.80 1.44 -9.64
CA LEU A 71 10.68 2.69 -10.41
C LEU A 71 12.03 3.12 -11.00
N ASP A 72 13.08 3.15 -10.19
CA ASP A 72 14.42 3.61 -10.61
C ASP A 72 15.01 2.75 -11.76
N LYS A 73 14.61 1.49 -11.86
CA LYS A 73 15.11 0.54 -12.87
C LYS A 73 14.25 0.49 -14.13
N ASN A 74 12.96 0.79 -14.02
CA ASN A 74 11.98 0.50 -15.08
C ASN A 74 11.31 1.76 -15.65
N CYS A 75 11.45 2.91 -14.98
CA CYS A 75 10.74 4.13 -15.33
C CYS A 75 11.69 5.31 -15.49
N GLU A 76 11.50 6.06 -16.57
CA GLU A 76 12.04 7.41 -16.71
C GLU A 76 10.95 8.41 -16.31
N ILE A 77 10.91 8.76 -15.02
CA ILE A 77 9.85 9.60 -14.45
C ILE A 77 10.20 11.07 -14.64
N LYS A 78 9.35 11.81 -15.33
CA LYS A 78 9.47 13.26 -15.46
C LYS A 78 9.26 13.93 -14.10
N GLU A 79 10.23 14.71 -13.66
CA GLU A 79 10.12 15.54 -12.45
C GLU A 79 9.63 16.95 -12.79
N THR A 80 8.55 17.37 -12.14
CA THR A 80 7.97 18.71 -12.25
C THR A 80 8.09 19.40 -10.89
N VAL A 81 8.84 20.50 -10.85
CA VAL A 81 8.98 21.35 -9.65
C VAL A 81 7.93 22.44 -9.69
N VAL A 82 7.16 22.59 -8.61
CA VAL A 82 6.17 23.66 -8.44
C VAL A 82 6.46 24.45 -7.18
N TYR A 83 6.08 25.73 -7.15
CA TYR A 83 6.31 26.69 -6.06
C TYR A 83 4.99 27.28 -5.57
#